data_AF-A0A927UQB1-F1
#
_entry.id   AF-A0A927UQB1-F1
#
_cell.length_a   1.000
_cell.length_b   1.000
_cell.length_c   1.000
_cell.angle_alpha   90.00
_cell.angle_beta   90.00
_cell.angle_gamma   90.00
#
_symmetry.space_group_name_H-M   'P 1'
#
loop_
_entity.id
_entity.type
_entity.pdbx_description
1 polymer ?
#
loop_
_entity_poly.entity_id
_entity_poly.type
_entity_poly.pdbx_seq_one_letter_code
_entity_poly.pdbx_strand_id
1 'polypeptide(L)'
;MKHKLVLTYVSIVVLLLLVGALYGYSIREYVEKDENTVEYVYEWNPIIASVVNNNTFTLTVDGKEFSSVKDDMYMSSNRNIMMSVDEVIEAFDCATNYYEGSRVKVEKGVDIISMSIDKNQIVVNGIKAESKSMPEIINGKAYVPINVLCDTLKYSFTWDGILNVGTVINSDSTRRKLPYKYSYVENRRVPSVKDQGQYGTCWAFSALTALESTLLPENKYDFSEDHMSMNNPFNIMQNEGGDYNMAIAYLTSWKGPVLEKDDPYGDGETDDTLSAVLHVQEAQLIEGKNIEEVKEMIFKYGGVESFIYMAGTNNDIQYSGFYNYEQNSYCYIGTEKPNHDVVIIGWDDNYPKENFTTVPEADGAFLCRNSWGEDFGEDGNFYVSYYDTNIAVHSLVYTKIEPANNYAKLYQSDLCGMVGMLGYGKEIAYFANVYTAENDEIIKAVGMYAVGKDTDYSIYVIPSFESEQSLNKRGEVNTEGNFKNSGFYTVKLNEPVKIKKGEKFAVVVKVNTPNSKRPVAVEYVSSYQTETVELTDGEGYISLRGIEWENTETNQKCNICLKVYTDNVQ
;
A
#
# COMPACT_ATOMS: atom_id res chain seq x y z
N MET A 1 -26.68 -75.23 -67.92
CA MET A 1 -26.89 -74.12 -66.95
C MET A 1 -26.03 -74.19 -65.67
N LYS A 2 -24.99 -75.03 -65.57
CA LYS A 2 -24.09 -75.04 -64.38
C LYS A 2 -22.72 -74.37 -64.59
N HIS A 3 -22.29 -74.09 -65.83
CA HIS A 3 -21.02 -73.40 -66.11
C HIS A 3 -21.09 -71.86 -66.13
N LYS A 4 -22.27 -71.26 -66.35
CA LYS A 4 -22.43 -69.78 -66.31
C LYS A 4 -22.54 -69.20 -64.90
N LEU A 5 -22.89 -69.99 -63.88
CA LEU A 5 -22.96 -69.51 -62.49
C LEU A 5 -21.57 -69.47 -61.80
N VAL A 6 -20.66 -70.38 -62.18
CA VAL A 6 -19.33 -70.48 -61.58
C VAL A 6 -18.42 -69.33 -62.03
N LEU A 7 -18.49 -68.92 -63.31
CA LEU A 7 -17.72 -67.76 -63.79
C LEU A 7 -18.17 -66.45 -63.12
N THR A 8 -19.48 -66.24 -62.91
CA THR A 8 -19.97 -65.03 -62.23
C THR A 8 -19.55 -64.97 -60.76
N TYR A 9 -19.54 -66.11 -60.07
CA TYR A 9 -19.07 -66.17 -58.67
C TYR A 9 -17.56 -65.94 -58.55
N VAL A 10 -16.75 -66.49 -59.47
CA VAL A 10 -15.30 -66.25 -59.49
C VAL A 10 -14.98 -64.78 -59.80
N SER A 11 -15.71 -64.14 -60.72
CA SER A 11 -15.53 -62.72 -61.01
C SER A 11 -15.91 -61.81 -59.83
N ILE A 12 -16.97 -62.15 -59.08
CA ILE A 12 -17.38 -61.38 -57.88
C ILE A 12 -16.38 -61.55 -56.74
N VAL A 13 -15.84 -62.75 -56.53
CA VAL A 13 -14.82 -63.00 -55.50
C VAL A 13 -13.49 -62.30 -55.83
N VAL A 14 -13.08 -62.29 -57.11
CA VAL A 14 -11.89 -61.54 -57.55
C VAL A 14 -12.10 -60.03 -57.42
N LEU A 15 -13.30 -59.52 -57.70
CA LEU A 15 -13.63 -58.10 -57.52
C LEU A 15 -13.64 -57.71 -56.02
N LEU A 16 -14.18 -58.55 -55.14
CA LEU A 16 -14.19 -58.32 -53.69
C LEU A 16 -12.78 -58.42 -53.07
N LEU A 17 -11.92 -59.30 -53.59
CA LEU A 17 -10.51 -59.38 -53.19
C LEU A 17 -9.70 -58.16 -53.68
N LEU A 18 -10.00 -57.62 -54.87
CA LEU A 18 -9.38 -56.39 -55.38
C LEU A 18 -9.84 -55.14 -54.60
N VAL A 19 -11.11 -55.07 -54.20
CA VAL A 19 -11.62 -53.97 -53.35
C VAL A 19 -11.07 -54.09 -51.92
N GLY A 20 -10.91 -55.31 -51.39
CA GLY A 20 -10.22 -55.55 -50.11
C GLY A 20 -8.73 -55.21 -50.15
N ALA A 21 -8.05 -55.45 -51.27
CA ALA A 21 -6.66 -55.06 -51.48
C ALA A 21 -6.48 -53.53 -51.66
N LEU A 22 -7.48 -52.84 -52.20
CA LEU A 22 -7.50 -51.37 -52.32
C LEU A 22 -7.84 -50.66 -50.99
N TYR A 23 -8.65 -51.28 -50.12
CA TYR A 23 -8.91 -50.76 -48.76
C TYR A 23 -7.84 -51.12 -47.72
N GLY A 24 -6.94 -52.05 -48.05
CA GLY A 24 -5.84 -52.50 -47.17
C GLY A 24 -4.54 -51.69 -47.27
N TYR A 25 -4.45 -50.72 -48.19
CA TYR A 25 -3.32 -49.78 -48.25
C TYR A 25 -3.52 -48.65 -47.24
N SER A 26 -3.24 -48.96 -45.97
CA SER A 26 -2.82 -47.94 -45.03
C SER A 26 -1.50 -47.36 -45.56
N ILE A 27 -1.54 -46.12 -46.04
CA ILE A 27 -0.33 -45.31 -46.14
C ILE A 27 0.15 -45.14 -44.70
N ARG A 28 1.15 -45.94 -44.30
CA ARG A 28 1.95 -45.61 -43.12
C ARG A 28 2.87 -44.48 -43.56
N GLU A 29 2.40 -43.25 -43.38
CA GLU A 29 3.31 -42.13 -43.28
C GLU A 29 4.17 -42.38 -42.04
N TYR A 30 5.47 -42.60 -42.28
CA TYR A 30 6.44 -42.49 -41.20
C TYR A 30 6.52 -41.01 -40.85
N VAL A 31 6.33 -40.68 -39.58
CA VAL A 31 6.73 -39.37 -39.07
C VAL A 31 8.25 -39.34 -39.14
N GLU A 32 8.81 -38.73 -40.18
CA GLU A 32 10.17 -38.22 -40.11
C GLU A 32 10.15 -37.08 -39.09
N LYS A 33 10.86 -37.28 -37.99
CA LYS A 33 11.12 -36.21 -37.04
C LYS A 33 12.10 -35.27 -37.74
N ASP A 34 11.57 -34.19 -38.29
CA ASP A 34 12.40 -33.10 -38.76
C ASP A 34 13.12 -32.52 -37.52
N GLU A 35 14.43 -32.78 -37.41
CA GLU A 35 15.31 -32.10 -36.45
C GLU A 35 15.75 -30.73 -36.98
N ASN A 36 14.96 -30.11 -37.85
CA ASN A 36 14.97 -28.67 -37.96
C ASN A 36 14.52 -28.10 -36.62
N THR A 37 15.49 -27.62 -35.84
CA THR A 37 15.27 -26.66 -34.76
C THR A 37 14.27 -25.62 -35.26
N VAL A 38 13.04 -25.69 -34.78
CA VAL A 38 12.09 -24.60 -34.94
C VAL A 38 12.73 -23.41 -34.24
N GLU A 39 13.34 -22.50 -35.00
CA GLU A 39 13.49 -21.13 -34.55
C GLU A 39 12.08 -20.69 -34.14
N TYR A 40 11.83 -20.60 -32.84
CA TYR A 40 10.55 -20.11 -32.33
C TYR A 40 10.35 -18.70 -32.91
N VAL A 41 9.52 -18.64 -33.94
CA VAL A 41 9.27 -17.42 -34.71
C VAL A 41 8.66 -16.40 -33.76
N TYR A 42 9.27 -15.21 -33.67
CA TYR A 42 8.79 -14.07 -32.88
C TYR A 42 7.31 -13.72 -33.15
N GLU A 43 6.74 -14.16 -34.27
CA GLU A 43 5.36 -13.94 -34.69
C GLU A 43 4.29 -14.53 -33.74
N TRP A 44 4.60 -15.59 -32.99
CA TRP A 44 3.61 -16.19 -32.06
C TRP A 44 3.58 -15.56 -30.67
N ASN A 45 4.61 -14.80 -30.29
CA ASN A 45 4.72 -14.24 -28.94
C ASN A 45 3.53 -13.32 -28.59
N PRO A 46 3.04 -12.42 -29.47
CA PRO A 46 1.87 -11.59 -29.18
C PRO A 46 0.59 -12.42 -29.00
N ILE A 47 0.46 -13.53 -29.73
CA ILE A 47 -0.71 -14.42 -29.63
C ILE A 47 -0.69 -15.15 -28.28
N ILE A 48 0.46 -15.70 -27.89
CA ILE A 48 0.63 -16.36 -26.58
C ILE A 48 0.36 -15.36 -25.45
N ALA A 49 0.95 -14.16 -25.52
CA ALA A 49 0.74 -13.12 -24.52
C ALA A 49 -0.74 -12.74 -24.41
N SER A 50 -1.44 -12.58 -25.55
CA SER A 50 -2.89 -12.32 -25.54
C SER A 50 -3.69 -13.45 -24.92
N VAL A 51 -3.34 -14.71 -25.17
CA VAL A 51 -4.02 -15.86 -24.56
C VAL A 51 -3.76 -15.89 -23.05
N VAL A 52 -2.53 -15.65 -22.59
CA VAL A 52 -2.21 -15.60 -21.16
C VAL A 52 -2.95 -14.46 -20.48
N ASN A 53 -2.95 -13.25 -21.06
CA ASN A 53 -3.62 -12.07 -20.48
C ASN A 53 -5.16 -12.16 -20.49
N ASN A 54 -5.74 -12.92 -21.42
CA ASN A 54 -7.19 -13.20 -21.43
C ASN A 54 -7.59 -14.27 -20.40
N ASN A 55 -6.63 -14.98 -19.83
CA ASN A 55 -6.83 -15.90 -18.73
C ASN A 55 -6.20 -15.32 -17.45
N THR A 56 -6.49 -15.93 -16.31
CA THR A 56 -5.75 -15.63 -15.09
C THR A 56 -4.40 -16.35 -15.14
N PHE A 57 -3.34 -15.66 -14.73
CA PHE A 57 -2.06 -16.27 -14.42
C PHE A 57 -1.61 -15.88 -13.02
N THR A 58 -0.75 -16.72 -12.44
CA THR A 58 -0.26 -16.56 -11.08
C THR A 58 1.27 -16.51 -11.09
N LEU A 59 1.85 -15.67 -10.24
CA LEU A 59 3.28 -15.59 -9.98
C LEU A 59 3.52 -15.87 -8.50
N THR A 60 4.36 -16.86 -8.20
CA THR A 60 4.82 -17.11 -6.82
C THR A 60 6.22 -16.55 -6.65
N VAL A 61 6.42 -15.55 -5.78
CA VAL A 61 7.72 -14.95 -5.48
C VAL A 61 8.10 -15.25 -4.02
N ASP A 62 9.16 -16.04 -3.82
CA ASP A 62 9.60 -16.50 -2.48
C ASP A 62 8.46 -17.10 -1.63
N GLY A 63 7.51 -17.77 -2.28
CA GLY A 63 6.34 -18.41 -1.64
C GLY A 63 5.12 -17.50 -1.47
N LYS A 64 5.22 -16.19 -1.75
CA LYS A 64 4.06 -15.28 -1.82
C LYS A 64 3.39 -15.39 -3.19
N GLU A 65 2.07 -15.44 -3.23
CA GLU A 65 1.29 -15.57 -4.46
C GLU A 65 0.75 -14.21 -4.93
N PHE A 66 0.90 -13.94 -6.22
CA PHE A 66 0.35 -12.77 -6.93
C PHE A 66 -0.46 -13.26 -8.14
N SER A 67 -1.63 -12.69 -8.38
CA SER A 67 -2.57 -13.05 -9.45
C SER A 67 -2.81 -11.87 -10.39
N SER A 68 -2.79 -12.12 -11.70
CA SER A 68 -2.99 -11.08 -12.72
C SER A 68 -4.38 -10.40 -12.70
N VAL A 69 -5.32 -10.94 -11.94
CA VAL A 69 -6.67 -10.37 -11.77
C VAL A 69 -6.72 -9.34 -10.63
N LYS A 70 -5.93 -9.57 -9.58
CA LYS A 70 -5.93 -8.74 -8.37
C LYS A 70 -4.76 -7.77 -8.35
N ASP A 71 -3.64 -8.23 -8.84
CA ASP A 71 -2.36 -7.55 -8.79
C ASP A 71 -2.04 -7.08 -10.21
N ASP A 72 -1.62 -5.83 -10.34
CA ASP A 72 -1.42 -5.17 -11.62
C ASP A 72 -0.25 -5.80 -12.38
N MET A 73 -0.54 -6.89 -13.10
CA MET A 73 0.41 -7.69 -13.87
C MET A 73 -0.14 -8.08 -15.23
N TYR A 74 0.73 -8.16 -16.23
CA TYR A 74 0.40 -8.73 -17.54
C TYR A 74 1.63 -9.35 -18.21
N MET A 75 1.42 -10.18 -19.22
CA MET A 75 2.47 -10.67 -20.11
C MET A 75 2.61 -9.74 -21.32
N SER A 76 3.79 -9.16 -21.54
CA SER A 76 4.05 -8.33 -22.72
C SER A 76 4.09 -9.16 -24.01
N SER A 77 4.02 -8.49 -25.16
CA SER A 77 4.10 -9.12 -26.48
C SER A 77 5.40 -9.88 -26.74
N ASN A 78 6.44 -9.62 -25.94
CA ASN A 78 7.72 -10.35 -25.92
C ASN A 78 7.75 -11.51 -24.91
N ARG A 79 6.61 -11.83 -24.29
CA ARG A 79 6.41 -12.85 -23.24
C ARG A 79 7.16 -12.58 -21.92
N ASN A 80 7.47 -11.32 -21.62
CA ASN A 80 7.95 -10.96 -20.29
C ASN A 80 6.75 -10.74 -19.38
N ILE A 81 6.81 -11.26 -18.15
CA ILE A 81 5.85 -10.84 -17.13
C ILE A 81 6.23 -9.43 -16.69
N MET A 82 5.27 -8.53 -16.80
CA MET A 82 5.33 -7.12 -16.45
C MET A 82 4.50 -6.95 -15.17
N MET A 83 5.09 -6.30 -14.18
CA MET A 83 4.47 -6.07 -12.87
C MET A 83 4.55 -4.59 -12.55
N SER A 84 3.47 -4.01 -12.04
CA SER A 84 3.48 -2.60 -11.66
C SER A 84 4.49 -2.33 -10.54
N VAL A 85 5.02 -1.10 -10.48
CA VAL A 85 6.03 -0.72 -9.47
C VAL A 85 5.55 -0.99 -8.03
N ASP A 86 4.28 -0.73 -7.73
CA ASP A 86 3.68 -0.98 -6.40
C ASP A 86 3.77 -2.47 -6.02
N GLU A 87 3.44 -3.37 -6.94
CA GLU A 87 3.48 -4.81 -6.69
C GLU A 87 4.93 -5.33 -6.61
N VAL A 88 5.86 -4.69 -7.32
CA VAL A 88 7.29 -5.03 -7.26
C VAL A 88 7.87 -4.79 -5.86
N ILE A 89 7.43 -3.75 -5.15
CA ILE A 89 7.85 -3.46 -3.77
C ILE A 89 7.59 -4.67 -2.87
N GLU A 90 6.37 -5.22 -2.94
CA GLU A 90 5.93 -6.33 -2.10
C GLU A 90 6.44 -7.70 -2.56
N ALA A 91 6.48 -7.92 -3.88
CA ALA A 91 6.95 -9.17 -4.48
C ALA A 91 8.45 -9.36 -4.29
N PHE A 92 9.24 -8.34 -4.57
CA PHE A 92 10.71 -8.42 -4.52
C PHE A 92 11.30 -7.85 -3.24
N ASP A 93 10.50 -7.35 -2.30
CA ASP A 93 10.98 -6.80 -1.02
C ASP A 93 12.10 -5.78 -1.26
N CYS A 94 11.74 -4.75 -2.01
CA CYS A 94 12.64 -3.74 -2.57
C CYS A 94 11.95 -2.38 -2.64
N ALA A 95 12.72 -1.31 -2.87
CA ALA A 95 12.17 0.01 -3.11
C ALA A 95 12.07 0.29 -4.61
N THR A 96 11.02 0.97 -5.03
CA THR A 96 10.86 1.41 -6.42
C THR A 96 10.58 2.90 -6.48
N ASN A 97 11.14 3.57 -7.49
CA ASN A 97 10.94 5.00 -7.71
C ASN A 97 10.87 5.30 -9.19
N TYR A 98 9.99 6.20 -9.57
CA TYR A 98 9.89 6.66 -10.94
C TYR A 98 10.37 8.12 -11.10
N TYR A 99 11.28 8.35 -12.05
CA TYR A 99 11.94 9.64 -12.25
C TYR A 99 11.55 10.23 -13.61
N GLU A 100 11.08 11.48 -13.58
CA GLU A 100 10.87 12.33 -14.76
C GLU A 100 10.05 11.66 -15.89
N GLY A 101 9.12 10.77 -15.56
CA GLY A 101 8.31 10.12 -16.58
C GLY A 101 9.08 9.13 -17.48
N SER A 102 10.36 8.85 -17.23
CA SER A 102 11.22 8.17 -18.22
C SER A 102 12.14 7.11 -17.66
N ARG A 103 12.29 7.03 -16.33
CA ARG A 103 13.22 6.09 -15.69
C ARG A 103 12.64 5.48 -14.41
N VAL A 104 12.60 4.16 -14.34
CA VAL A 104 12.29 3.43 -13.11
C VAL A 104 13.59 3.03 -12.41
N LYS A 105 13.71 3.32 -11.12
CA LYS A 105 14.79 2.88 -10.24
C LYS A 105 14.23 1.82 -9.30
N VAL A 106 14.94 0.71 -9.16
CA VAL A 106 14.65 -0.36 -8.19
C VAL A 106 15.87 -0.53 -7.30
N GLU A 107 15.68 -0.57 -5.99
CA GLU A 107 16.76 -0.68 -5.00
C GLU A 107 16.49 -1.85 -4.06
N LYS A 108 17.48 -2.72 -3.85
CA LYS A 108 17.40 -3.82 -2.89
C LYS A 108 18.76 -3.98 -2.21
N GLY A 109 18.82 -3.72 -0.91
CA GLY A 109 20.08 -3.66 -0.17
C GLY A 109 21.00 -2.60 -0.77
N VAL A 110 22.13 -3.03 -1.31
CA VAL A 110 23.11 -2.15 -1.97
C VAL A 110 22.97 -2.13 -3.50
N ASP A 111 22.11 -2.97 -4.07
CA ASP A 111 21.91 -3.02 -5.51
C ASP A 111 20.93 -1.96 -5.97
N ILE A 112 21.32 -1.25 -7.02
CA ILE A 112 20.54 -0.20 -7.66
C ILE A 112 20.41 -0.53 -9.14
N ILE A 113 19.18 -0.69 -9.61
CA ILE A 113 18.83 -0.93 -11.00
C ILE A 113 18.08 0.30 -11.49
N SER A 114 18.58 0.93 -12.56
CA SER A 114 17.90 2.02 -13.24
C SER A 114 17.58 1.63 -14.67
N MET A 115 16.30 1.65 -15.03
CA MET A 115 15.78 1.24 -16.32
C MET A 115 15.13 2.43 -17.01
N SER A 116 15.57 2.77 -18.23
CA SER A 116 14.96 3.84 -19.02
C SER A 116 13.81 3.29 -19.85
N ILE A 117 12.66 3.94 -19.90
CA ILE A 117 11.51 3.45 -20.67
C ILE A 117 11.80 3.47 -22.18
N ASP A 118 12.38 4.56 -22.69
CA ASP A 118 12.56 4.79 -24.13
C ASP A 118 13.94 4.39 -24.68
N LYS A 119 14.77 3.74 -23.87
CA LYS A 119 16.12 3.34 -24.27
C LYS A 119 16.32 1.90 -23.89
N ASN A 120 16.86 1.09 -24.79
CA ASN A 120 17.23 -0.31 -24.55
C ASN A 120 18.48 -0.44 -23.65
N GLN A 121 18.50 0.29 -22.54
CA GLN A 121 19.62 0.40 -21.63
C GLN A 121 19.12 0.34 -20.19
N ILE A 122 19.78 -0.52 -19.43
CA ILE A 122 19.69 -0.59 -17.97
C ILE A 122 21.03 -0.19 -17.37
N VAL A 123 21.00 0.34 -16.16
CA VAL A 123 22.19 0.65 -15.37
C VAL A 123 22.08 -0.11 -14.06
N VAL A 124 23.01 -1.03 -13.81
CA VAL A 124 23.06 -1.85 -12.60
C VAL A 124 24.31 -1.46 -11.85
N ASN A 125 24.16 -0.90 -10.64
CA ASN A 125 25.28 -0.45 -9.80
C ASN A 125 26.26 0.47 -10.55
N GLY A 126 25.72 1.38 -11.37
CA GLY A 126 26.50 2.31 -12.19
C GLY A 126 27.04 1.75 -13.52
N ILE A 127 26.88 0.44 -13.77
CA ILE A 127 27.35 -0.22 -14.99
C ILE A 127 26.21 -0.28 -16.00
N LYS A 128 26.45 0.28 -17.20
CA LYS A 128 25.49 0.24 -18.31
C LYS A 128 25.48 -1.14 -18.96
N ALA A 129 24.29 -1.66 -19.23
CA ALA A 129 24.06 -2.87 -20.02
C ALA A 129 22.91 -2.63 -21.01
N GLU A 130 22.94 -3.29 -22.16
CA GLU A 130 21.79 -3.34 -23.05
C GLU A 130 20.73 -4.29 -22.48
N SER A 131 19.46 -3.92 -22.60
CA SER A 131 18.33 -4.79 -22.25
C SER A 131 17.33 -4.83 -23.40
N LYS A 132 16.77 -6.02 -23.64
CA LYS A 132 15.69 -6.24 -24.60
C LYS A 132 14.30 -6.10 -23.98
N SER A 133 14.23 -6.00 -22.65
CA SER A 133 13.00 -5.84 -21.88
C SER A 133 13.11 -4.54 -21.10
N MET A 134 12.25 -3.56 -21.43
CA MET A 134 12.22 -2.25 -20.78
C MET A 134 10.92 -2.07 -19.99
N PRO A 135 10.89 -1.17 -18.99
CA PRO A 135 9.65 -0.78 -18.34
C PRO A 135 8.68 -0.14 -19.33
N GLU A 136 7.39 -0.26 -19.05
CA GLU A 136 6.30 0.30 -19.86
C GLU A 136 5.40 1.19 -19.00
N ILE A 137 4.79 2.22 -19.60
CA ILE A 137 3.75 3.03 -18.96
C ILE A 137 2.40 2.66 -19.56
N ILE A 138 1.47 2.21 -18.74
CA ILE A 138 0.10 1.92 -19.16
C ILE A 138 -0.83 2.71 -18.25
N ASN A 139 -1.67 3.57 -18.83
CA ASN A 139 -2.62 4.43 -18.10
C ASN A 139 -1.98 5.25 -16.97
N GLY A 140 -0.75 5.73 -17.19
CA GLY A 140 0.01 6.50 -16.19
C GLY A 140 0.72 5.67 -15.13
N LYS A 141 0.54 4.34 -15.11
CA LYS A 141 1.23 3.43 -14.18
C LYS A 141 2.47 2.80 -14.84
N ALA A 142 3.58 2.79 -14.12
CA ALA A 142 4.82 2.17 -14.57
C ALA A 142 4.82 0.66 -14.26
N TYR A 143 5.20 -0.15 -15.25
CA TYR A 143 5.35 -1.60 -15.16
C TYR A 143 6.79 -2.01 -15.47
N VAL A 144 7.33 -2.90 -14.65
CA VAL A 144 8.71 -3.39 -14.75
C VAL A 144 8.73 -4.85 -15.23
N PRO A 145 9.62 -5.19 -16.17
CA PRO A 145 9.84 -6.57 -16.58
C PRO A 145 10.54 -7.37 -15.47
N ILE A 146 9.86 -8.37 -14.89
CA ILE A 146 10.41 -9.10 -13.73
C ILE A 146 11.67 -9.90 -14.09
N ASN A 147 11.85 -10.29 -15.35
CA ASN A 147 13.04 -11.02 -15.77
C ASN A 147 14.32 -10.18 -15.60
N VAL A 148 14.23 -8.86 -15.80
CA VAL A 148 15.36 -7.94 -15.53
C VAL A 148 15.69 -7.93 -14.04
N LEU A 149 14.68 -7.93 -13.18
CA LEU A 149 14.88 -8.02 -11.73
C LEU A 149 15.49 -9.36 -11.34
N CYS A 150 15.03 -10.47 -11.92
CA CYS A 150 15.57 -11.78 -11.62
C CYS A 150 17.05 -11.91 -11.99
N ASP A 151 17.43 -11.49 -13.19
CA ASP A 151 18.80 -11.56 -13.69
C ASP A 151 19.78 -10.72 -12.83
N THR A 152 19.31 -9.56 -12.37
CA THR A 152 20.13 -8.58 -11.66
C THR A 152 20.19 -8.83 -10.15
N LEU A 153 19.06 -9.14 -9.52
CA LEU A 153 18.92 -9.38 -8.08
C LEU A 153 19.18 -10.83 -7.67
N LYS A 154 19.60 -11.69 -8.60
CA LYS A 154 19.92 -13.12 -8.37
C LYS A 154 18.70 -13.92 -7.94
N TYR A 155 17.60 -13.79 -8.67
CA TYR A 155 16.48 -14.71 -8.60
C TYR A 155 16.50 -15.68 -9.77
N SER A 156 16.02 -16.89 -9.53
CA SER A 156 15.67 -17.84 -10.58
C SER A 156 14.21 -17.64 -10.97
N PHE A 157 13.89 -17.78 -12.25
CA PHE A 157 12.51 -17.70 -12.76
C PHE A 157 12.18 -18.92 -13.62
N THR A 158 11.02 -19.51 -13.38
CA THR A 158 10.45 -20.60 -14.19
C THR A 158 9.00 -20.29 -14.55
N TRP A 159 8.57 -20.67 -15.75
CA TRP A 159 7.20 -20.49 -16.23
C TRP A 159 6.61 -21.82 -16.72
N ASP A 160 5.46 -22.19 -16.18
CA ASP A 160 4.61 -23.28 -16.67
C ASP A 160 3.50 -22.70 -17.56
N GLY A 161 3.64 -22.88 -18.87
CA GLY A 161 2.68 -22.37 -19.85
C GLY A 161 1.39 -23.19 -20.00
N ILE A 162 1.28 -24.35 -19.34
CA ILE A 162 0.03 -25.12 -19.27
C ILE A 162 -0.81 -24.62 -18.11
N LEU A 163 -0.17 -24.37 -16.97
CA LEU A 163 -0.84 -23.91 -15.75
C LEU A 163 -0.97 -22.37 -15.68
N ASN A 164 -0.26 -21.64 -16.55
CA ASN A 164 -0.08 -20.18 -16.45
C ASN A 164 0.47 -19.78 -15.08
N VAL A 165 1.50 -20.48 -14.62
CA VAL A 165 2.13 -20.23 -13.32
C VAL A 165 3.60 -19.88 -13.51
N GLY A 166 4.01 -18.73 -12.97
CA GLY A 166 5.40 -18.35 -12.80
C GLY A 166 5.88 -18.63 -11.38
N THR A 167 7.14 -19.01 -11.23
CA THR A 167 7.80 -19.17 -9.92
C THR A 167 9.12 -18.43 -9.93
N VAL A 168 9.32 -17.57 -8.93
CA VAL A 168 10.50 -16.75 -8.71
C VAL A 168 11.08 -17.09 -7.34
N ILE A 169 12.36 -17.49 -7.30
CA ILE A 169 13.02 -17.91 -6.06
C ILE A 169 14.35 -17.17 -5.92
N ASN A 170 14.54 -16.50 -4.78
CA ASN A 170 15.79 -15.85 -4.44
C ASN A 170 16.92 -16.90 -4.36
N SER A 171 17.95 -16.72 -5.20
CA SER A 171 19.09 -17.63 -5.27
C SER A 171 20.24 -17.24 -4.33
N ASP A 172 20.15 -16.08 -3.66
CA ASP A 172 21.13 -15.59 -2.68
C ASP A 172 20.43 -14.98 -1.45
N SER A 173 20.02 -15.86 -0.54
CA SER A 173 19.39 -15.46 0.73
C SER A 173 20.35 -14.82 1.74
N THR A 174 21.66 -14.73 1.43
CA THR A 174 22.66 -14.14 2.32
C THR A 174 22.79 -12.62 2.15
N ARG A 175 22.27 -12.07 1.04
CA ARG A 175 22.26 -10.64 0.80
C ARG A 175 21.32 -9.90 1.75
N ARG A 176 21.80 -8.78 2.32
CA ARG A 176 20.98 -7.88 3.12
C ARG A 176 19.89 -7.24 2.25
N LYS A 177 18.70 -7.13 2.82
CA LYS A 177 17.55 -6.45 2.21
C LYS A 177 17.68 -4.93 2.25
N LEU A 178 18.35 -4.40 3.28
CA LEU A 178 18.57 -2.98 3.52
C LEU A 178 20.08 -2.66 3.57
N PRO A 179 20.50 -1.50 3.04
CA PRO A 179 21.88 -1.03 3.20
C PRO A 179 22.16 -0.63 4.66
N TYR A 180 23.44 -0.51 5.01
CA TYR A 180 23.86 -0.01 6.33
C TYR A 180 23.59 1.49 6.52
N LYS A 181 23.51 2.24 5.41
CA LYS A 181 23.24 3.67 5.39
C LYS A 181 22.31 3.98 4.23
N TYR A 182 21.34 4.84 4.49
CA TYR A 182 20.42 5.34 3.47
C TYR A 182 19.97 6.75 3.83
N SER A 183 19.89 7.63 2.83
CA SER A 183 19.48 9.02 3.05
C SER A 183 18.65 9.53 1.89
N TYR A 184 17.48 10.08 2.18
CA TYR A 184 16.69 10.80 1.19
C TYR A 184 17.33 12.10 0.73
N VAL A 185 18.20 12.72 1.54
CA VAL A 185 18.98 13.88 1.12
C VAL A 185 19.94 13.48 0.00
N GLU A 186 20.72 12.41 0.20
CA GLU A 186 21.66 11.90 -0.81
C GLU A 186 20.93 11.42 -2.08
N ASN A 187 19.76 10.82 -1.91
CA ASN A 187 18.92 10.34 -3.01
C ASN A 187 18.05 11.42 -3.66
N ARG A 188 18.08 12.68 -3.16
CA ARG A 188 17.25 13.81 -3.62
C ARG A 188 15.74 13.51 -3.59
N ARG A 189 15.31 12.81 -2.54
CA ARG A 189 13.92 12.41 -2.25
C ARG A 189 13.37 13.04 -0.96
N VAL A 190 13.95 14.16 -0.54
CA VAL A 190 13.52 14.85 0.68
C VAL A 190 12.61 16.04 0.34
N PRO A 191 11.47 16.23 1.03
CA PRO A 191 10.63 17.42 0.88
C PRO A 191 11.37 18.71 1.24
N SER A 192 10.75 19.85 0.95
CA SER A 192 11.23 21.16 1.41
C SER A 192 11.33 21.20 2.93
N VAL A 193 12.27 22.00 3.44
CA VAL A 193 12.30 22.31 4.88
C VAL A 193 11.19 23.32 5.16
N LYS A 194 10.43 23.09 6.23
CA LYS A 194 9.34 23.96 6.66
C LYS A 194 9.56 24.43 8.09
N ASP A 195 8.83 25.46 8.51
CA ASP A 195 8.96 26.09 9.83
C ASP A 195 7.58 26.29 10.47
N GLN A 196 7.33 25.57 11.57
CA GLN A 196 6.09 25.67 12.34
C GLN A 196 6.00 26.96 13.17
N GLY A 197 7.13 27.68 13.33
CA GLY A 197 7.23 28.88 14.15
C GLY A 197 6.86 28.62 15.61
N GLN A 198 5.89 29.38 16.12
CA GLN A 198 5.48 29.37 17.53
C GLN A 198 4.29 28.45 17.85
N TYR A 199 3.73 27.79 16.83
CA TYR A 199 2.51 27.00 16.98
C TYR A 199 2.78 25.55 17.39
N GLY A 200 1.77 24.90 17.96
CA GLY A 200 1.80 23.51 18.43
C GLY A 200 1.48 22.52 17.32
N THR A 201 2.05 22.70 16.13
CA THR A 201 1.64 22.05 14.87
C THR A 201 2.64 21.02 14.36
N CYS A 202 3.66 20.65 15.13
CA CYS A 202 4.67 19.65 14.71
C CYS A 202 4.05 18.36 14.17
N TRP A 203 2.93 17.90 14.73
CA TRP A 203 2.16 16.75 14.24
C TRP A 203 1.67 16.92 12.79
N ALA A 204 1.19 18.11 12.43
CA ALA A 204 0.72 18.41 11.07
C ALA A 204 1.90 18.47 10.09
N PHE A 205 2.99 19.14 10.49
CA PHE A 205 4.22 19.20 9.68
C PHE A 205 4.81 17.82 9.44
N SER A 206 4.91 16.99 10.47
CA SER A 206 5.49 15.65 10.35
C SER A 206 4.62 14.73 9.52
N ALA A 207 3.30 14.74 9.72
CA ALA A 207 2.36 13.99 8.89
C ALA A 207 2.47 14.38 7.41
N LEU A 208 2.41 15.68 7.09
CA LEU A 208 2.47 16.15 5.71
C LEU A 208 3.86 16.00 5.08
N THR A 209 4.94 16.18 5.84
CA THR A 209 6.30 15.90 5.36
C THR A 209 6.49 14.41 5.07
N ALA A 210 5.98 13.52 5.92
CA ALA A 210 5.99 12.08 5.67
C ALA A 210 5.20 11.75 4.38
N LEU A 211 4.00 12.32 4.22
CA LEU A 211 3.18 12.15 3.03
C LEU A 211 3.86 12.66 1.75
N GLU A 212 4.41 13.87 1.77
CA GLU A 212 5.16 14.47 0.65
C GLU A 212 6.34 13.60 0.24
N SER A 213 7.06 13.05 1.23
CA SER A 213 8.22 12.21 0.95
C SER A 213 7.87 10.88 0.27
N THR A 214 6.68 10.31 0.54
CA THR A 214 6.19 9.13 -0.17
C THR A 214 5.95 9.42 -1.66
N LEU A 215 5.58 10.66 -2.00
CA LEU A 215 5.30 11.06 -3.38
C LEU A 215 6.57 11.39 -4.17
N LEU A 216 7.72 11.56 -3.51
CA LEU A 216 8.98 11.88 -4.15
C LEU A 216 9.71 10.63 -4.67
N PRO A 217 10.35 10.72 -5.85
CA PRO A 217 10.57 11.91 -6.66
C PRO A 217 9.50 12.16 -7.74
N GLU A 218 8.46 11.33 -7.76
CA GLU A 218 7.47 11.27 -8.84
C GLU A 218 6.62 12.54 -8.93
N ASN A 219 6.09 12.96 -7.79
CA ASN A 219 5.24 14.12 -7.68
C ASN A 219 5.72 14.98 -6.52
N LYS A 220 6.09 16.22 -6.82
CA LYS A 220 6.46 17.19 -5.79
C LYS A 220 5.22 17.98 -5.38
N TYR A 221 4.85 17.85 -4.12
CA TYR A 221 3.78 18.61 -3.48
C TYR A 221 4.34 19.44 -2.33
N ASP A 222 3.58 20.46 -1.98
CA ASP A 222 3.75 21.31 -0.80
C ASP A 222 2.35 21.48 -0.20
N PHE A 223 2.04 20.70 0.83
CA PHE A 223 0.73 20.65 1.45
C PHE A 223 0.60 21.65 2.59
N SER A 224 -0.62 22.12 2.83
CA SER A 224 -0.93 23.10 3.87
C SER A 224 -1.06 22.43 5.24
N GLU A 225 -0.11 22.71 6.12
CA GLU A 225 -0.22 22.40 7.55
C GLU A 225 -1.32 23.22 8.24
N ASP A 226 -1.59 24.43 7.76
CA ASP A 226 -2.60 25.33 8.35
C ASP A 226 -3.98 24.70 8.25
N HIS A 227 -4.37 24.29 7.06
CA HIS A 227 -5.66 23.63 6.81
C HIS A 227 -5.79 22.31 7.60
N MET A 228 -4.72 21.52 7.74
CA MET A 228 -4.76 20.34 8.60
C MET A 228 -4.97 20.75 10.08
N SER A 229 -4.27 21.77 10.55
CA SER A 229 -4.32 22.18 11.96
C SER A 229 -5.58 22.95 12.35
N MET A 230 -6.25 23.62 11.40
CA MET A 230 -7.40 24.50 11.64
C MET A 230 -8.73 23.94 11.08
N ASN A 231 -8.71 23.11 10.03
CA ASN A 231 -9.90 22.49 9.44
C ASN A 231 -9.97 20.96 9.68
N ASN A 232 -9.34 20.46 10.74
CA ASN A 232 -9.56 19.08 11.20
C ASN A 232 -10.87 18.95 12.00
N PRO A 233 -11.41 17.73 12.17
CA PRO A 233 -12.70 17.53 12.84
C PRO A 233 -12.64 17.60 14.37
N PHE A 234 -11.47 17.83 14.96
CA PHE A 234 -11.29 17.89 16.41
C PHE A 234 -11.45 19.33 16.91
N ASN A 235 -11.97 19.47 18.12
CA ASN A 235 -12.09 20.73 18.82
C ASN A 235 -10.77 21.09 19.51
N ILE A 236 -9.78 21.48 18.72
CA ILE A 236 -8.47 21.93 19.21
C ILE A 236 -8.08 23.27 18.60
N MET A 237 -7.38 24.08 19.36
CA MET A 237 -6.68 25.25 18.85
C MET A 237 -5.29 24.83 18.33
N GLN A 238 -4.78 25.57 17.35
CA GLN A 238 -3.50 25.32 16.68
C GLN A 238 -2.28 25.25 17.63
N ASN A 239 -2.39 25.78 18.85
CA ASN A 239 -1.32 25.76 19.87
C ASN A 239 -1.42 24.62 20.89
N GLU A 240 -2.45 23.78 20.84
CA GLU A 240 -2.69 22.73 21.85
C GLU A 240 -1.92 21.43 21.59
N GLY A 241 -1.28 21.29 20.42
CA GLY A 241 -0.69 20.02 20.00
C GLY A 241 -1.71 19.10 19.35
N GLY A 242 -1.21 18.01 18.77
CA GLY A 242 -2.02 16.98 18.13
C GLY A 242 -1.28 15.65 18.10
N ASP A 243 -1.91 14.64 17.53
CA ASP A 243 -1.33 13.31 17.37
C ASP A 243 -1.60 12.71 15.99
N TYR A 244 -0.94 11.60 15.69
CA TYR A 244 -1.05 10.90 14.41
C TYR A 244 -2.47 10.40 14.08
N ASN A 245 -3.31 10.09 15.07
CA ASN A 245 -4.69 9.67 14.78
C ASN A 245 -5.49 10.83 14.21
N MET A 246 -5.21 12.07 14.66
CA MET A 246 -5.82 13.27 14.11
C MET A 246 -5.43 13.48 12.65
N ALA A 247 -4.15 13.31 12.33
CA ALA A 247 -3.65 13.39 10.96
C ALA A 247 -4.28 12.31 10.07
N ILE A 248 -4.31 11.04 10.53
CA ILE A 248 -4.97 9.94 9.80
C ILE A 248 -6.46 10.26 9.58
N ALA A 249 -7.17 10.72 10.60
CA ALA A 249 -8.59 11.04 10.51
C ALA A 249 -8.86 12.15 9.47
N TYR A 250 -8.08 13.23 9.50
CA TYR A 250 -8.17 14.31 8.51
C TYR A 250 -7.90 13.82 7.07
N LEU A 251 -6.83 13.04 6.87
CA LEU A 251 -6.44 12.56 5.53
C LEU A 251 -7.41 11.51 4.98
N THR A 252 -7.89 10.59 5.82
CA THR A 252 -8.78 9.48 5.40
C THR A 252 -10.25 9.85 5.36
N SER A 253 -10.64 11.01 5.90
CA SER A 253 -11.97 11.61 5.72
C SER A 253 -12.09 12.46 4.46
N TRP A 254 -11.02 12.57 3.66
CA TRP A 254 -10.89 13.43 2.48
C TRP A 254 -11.10 14.92 2.77
N LYS A 255 -10.86 15.37 4.02
CA LYS A 255 -10.75 16.80 4.32
C LYS A 255 -9.50 17.41 3.68
N GLY A 256 -8.45 16.63 3.50
CA GLY A 256 -7.25 17.05 2.77
C GLY A 256 -6.39 15.87 2.30
N PRO A 257 -5.13 16.10 1.93
CA PRO A 257 -4.42 17.38 2.06
C PRO A 257 -4.85 18.40 1.00
N VAL A 258 -4.69 19.68 1.31
CA VAL A 258 -4.79 20.81 0.37
C VAL A 258 -3.38 21.40 0.16
N LEU A 259 -3.21 22.30 -0.81
CA LEU A 259 -1.90 22.86 -1.13
C LEU A 259 -1.59 24.10 -0.28
N GLU A 260 -0.33 24.25 0.14
CA GLU A 260 0.16 25.40 0.91
C GLU A 260 -0.12 26.74 0.20
N LYS A 261 -0.01 26.78 -1.13
CA LYS A 261 -0.30 27.99 -1.91
C LYS A 261 -1.78 28.42 -1.86
N ASP A 262 -2.68 27.51 -1.51
CA ASP A 262 -4.13 27.73 -1.51
C ASP A 262 -4.65 28.01 -0.08
N ASP A 263 -3.93 27.54 0.96
CA ASP A 263 -4.17 27.82 2.38
C ASP A 263 -2.81 28.01 3.10
N PRO A 264 -2.24 29.23 3.10
CA PRO A 264 -0.86 29.49 3.54
C PRO A 264 -0.66 29.45 5.06
N TYR A 265 0.41 28.81 5.50
CA TYR A 265 0.70 28.65 6.91
C TYR A 265 0.99 29.96 7.66
N GLY A 266 0.31 30.13 8.80
CA GLY A 266 0.60 31.20 9.76
C GLY A 266 0.06 32.58 9.38
N ASP A 267 -0.84 32.70 8.41
CA ASP A 267 -1.56 33.94 8.11
C ASP A 267 -2.79 34.14 9.04
N GLY A 268 -3.23 33.07 9.71
CA GLY A 268 -4.32 33.08 10.68
C GLY A 268 -5.71 32.89 10.06
N GLU A 269 -5.79 32.50 8.79
CA GLU A 269 -7.01 32.21 8.05
C GLU A 269 -6.97 30.76 7.52
N THR A 270 -8.12 30.11 7.33
CA THR A 270 -8.20 28.80 6.65
C THR A 270 -9.45 28.78 5.77
N ASP A 271 -9.38 28.15 4.59
CA ASP A 271 -10.50 28.02 3.67
C ASP A 271 -11.12 26.61 3.76
N ASP A 272 -12.24 26.51 4.49
CA ASP A 272 -12.95 25.26 4.69
C ASP A 272 -13.67 24.72 3.44
N THR A 273 -13.65 25.47 2.33
CA THR A 273 -14.22 25.07 1.04
C THR A 273 -13.23 24.32 0.14
N LEU A 274 -11.95 24.31 0.51
CA LEU A 274 -10.92 23.57 -0.21
C LEU A 274 -11.19 22.06 -0.14
N SER A 275 -10.75 21.36 -1.18
CA SER A 275 -10.94 19.91 -1.32
C SER A 275 -9.59 19.21 -1.43
N ALA A 276 -9.54 17.97 -0.94
CA ALA A 276 -8.34 17.15 -1.00
C ALA A 276 -7.80 17.03 -2.44
N VAL A 277 -6.50 17.28 -2.63
CA VAL A 277 -5.83 17.13 -3.93
C VAL A 277 -5.37 15.69 -4.19
N LEU A 278 -5.27 14.89 -3.14
CA LEU A 278 -4.95 13.46 -3.15
C LEU A 278 -5.75 12.76 -2.06
N HIS A 279 -5.93 11.45 -2.19
CA HIS A 279 -6.58 10.62 -1.19
C HIS A 279 -5.57 9.64 -0.59
N VAL A 280 -5.37 9.73 0.73
CA VAL A 280 -4.62 8.71 1.48
C VAL A 280 -5.50 7.50 1.67
N GLN A 281 -5.01 6.34 1.23
CA GLN A 281 -5.75 5.08 1.25
C GLN A 281 -5.13 4.04 2.18
N GLU A 282 -3.89 4.25 2.61
CA GLU A 282 -3.23 3.37 3.56
C GLU A 282 -2.22 4.12 4.40
N ALA A 283 -2.32 3.94 5.71
CA ALA A 283 -1.41 4.48 6.70
C ALA A 283 -1.11 3.39 7.74
N GLN A 284 0.15 3.02 7.91
CA GLN A 284 0.57 1.93 8.79
C GLN A 284 1.31 2.44 10.02
N LEU A 285 1.01 1.83 11.16
CA LEU A 285 1.63 2.10 12.46
C LEU A 285 2.65 1.00 12.79
N ILE A 286 3.87 1.44 13.12
CA ILE A 286 4.94 0.59 13.63
C ILE A 286 5.16 0.89 15.11
N GLU A 287 4.79 -0.06 15.96
CA GLU A 287 4.92 0.06 17.41
C GLU A 287 6.09 -0.75 17.98
N GLY A 288 6.56 -0.35 19.16
CA GLY A 288 7.47 -1.14 19.99
C GLY A 288 8.95 -0.98 19.64
N LYS A 289 9.34 0.15 19.05
CA LYS A 289 10.75 0.47 18.73
C LYS A 289 11.39 -0.53 17.76
N ASN A 290 10.63 -0.94 16.75
CA ASN A 290 11.13 -1.84 15.71
C ASN A 290 11.98 -1.10 14.68
N ILE A 291 13.26 -0.86 15.00
CA ILE A 291 14.21 -0.11 14.16
C ILE A 291 14.31 -0.69 12.74
N GLU A 292 14.37 -2.01 12.61
CA GLU A 292 14.54 -2.64 11.29
C GLU A 292 13.30 -2.50 10.42
N GLU A 293 12.10 -2.61 11.00
CA GLU A 293 10.85 -2.36 10.26
C GLU A 293 10.69 -0.88 9.91
N VAL A 294 11.09 0.05 10.79
CA VAL A 294 11.12 1.48 10.46
C VAL A 294 12.06 1.75 9.28
N LYS A 295 13.27 1.17 9.26
CA LYS A 295 14.19 1.27 8.11
C LYS A 295 13.57 0.66 6.84
N GLU A 296 12.87 -0.46 6.96
CA GLU A 296 12.18 -1.09 5.83
C GLU A 296 11.10 -0.16 5.25
N MET A 297 10.31 0.50 6.10
CA MET A 297 9.29 1.46 5.67
C MET A 297 9.89 2.71 5.05
N ILE A 298 10.98 3.24 5.62
CA ILE A 298 11.75 4.34 5.04
C ILE A 298 12.26 3.97 3.66
N PHE A 299 12.82 2.78 3.53
CA PHE A 299 13.41 2.36 2.27
C PHE A 299 12.36 2.21 1.16
N LYS A 300 11.23 1.56 1.48
CA LYS A 300 10.20 1.19 0.51
C LYS A 300 9.26 2.33 0.14
N TYR A 301 8.78 3.07 1.13
CA TYR A 301 7.61 3.93 0.97
C TYR A 301 7.96 5.41 1.06
N GLY A 302 8.54 5.84 2.16
CA GLY A 302 8.59 7.27 2.47
C GLY A 302 9.14 7.53 3.85
N GLY A 303 9.30 8.79 4.19
CA GLY A 303 9.66 9.23 5.53
C GLY A 303 8.65 8.71 6.55
N VAL A 304 9.15 8.40 7.73
CA VAL A 304 8.37 7.80 8.80
C VAL A 304 8.28 8.80 9.95
N GLU A 305 7.06 9.24 10.26
CA GLU A 305 6.78 10.09 11.42
C GLU A 305 7.16 9.36 12.70
N SER A 306 7.76 10.06 13.66
CA SER A 306 8.12 9.51 14.96
C SER A 306 8.29 10.59 16.02
N PHE A 307 7.92 10.24 17.24
CA PHE A 307 7.87 11.17 18.36
C PHE A 307 9.13 11.10 19.20
N ILE A 308 9.66 12.26 19.56
CA ILE A 308 10.79 12.39 20.46
C ILE A 308 10.48 13.35 21.61
N TYR A 309 11.29 13.26 22.66
CA TYR A 309 11.33 14.33 23.65
C TYR A 309 12.36 15.36 23.21
N MET A 310 11.93 16.61 23.05
CA MET A 310 12.78 17.77 22.88
C MET A 310 12.82 18.59 24.16
N ALA A 311 14.00 18.66 24.77
CA ALA A 311 14.23 19.45 25.98
C ALA A 311 14.55 20.92 25.64
N GLY A 312 13.56 21.61 25.08
CA GLY A 312 13.66 23.01 24.64
C GLY A 312 12.95 23.26 23.32
N THR A 313 13.09 24.49 22.85
CA THR A 313 12.67 25.01 21.56
C THR A 313 13.90 25.26 20.66
N ASN A 314 13.69 25.68 19.42
CA ASN A 314 14.78 26.05 18.51
C ASN A 314 15.79 27.03 19.14
N ASN A 315 15.33 27.98 19.96
CA ASN A 315 16.19 29.03 20.53
C ASN A 315 17.07 28.57 21.71
N ASP A 316 16.70 27.48 22.40
CA ASP A 316 17.34 27.06 23.65
C ASP A 316 17.72 25.58 23.67
N ILE A 317 17.47 24.83 22.58
CA ILE A 317 17.87 23.42 22.44
C ILE A 317 19.37 23.21 22.64
N GLN A 318 20.20 24.22 22.35
CA GLN A 318 21.64 24.20 22.63
C GLN A 318 22.00 24.08 24.11
N TYR A 319 21.09 24.48 25.01
CA TYR A 319 21.28 24.41 26.46
C TYR A 319 20.68 23.13 27.07
N SER A 320 20.05 22.28 26.25
CA SER A 320 19.41 21.03 26.70
C SER A 320 20.38 20.03 27.31
N GLY A 321 21.66 20.07 26.90
CA GLY A 321 22.65 19.03 27.21
C GLY A 321 22.48 17.74 26.40
N PHE A 322 21.44 17.64 25.56
CA PHE A 322 21.12 16.45 24.75
C PHE A 322 21.38 16.66 23.24
N TYR A 323 21.57 17.91 22.81
CA TYR A 323 21.86 18.27 21.42
C TYR A 323 23.33 18.67 21.24
N ASN A 324 24.02 18.02 20.31
CA ASN A 324 25.34 18.42 19.84
C ASN A 324 25.21 19.29 18.58
N TYR A 325 25.54 20.57 18.69
CA TYR A 325 25.47 21.53 17.58
C TYR A 325 26.54 21.29 16.51
N GLU A 326 27.74 20.84 16.89
CA GLU A 326 28.82 20.62 15.90
C GLU A 326 28.53 19.43 14.98
N GLN A 327 27.73 18.47 15.45
CA GLN A 327 27.41 17.24 14.75
C GLN A 327 25.93 17.15 14.34
N ASN A 328 25.13 18.19 14.64
CA ASN A 328 23.68 18.20 14.45
C ASN A 328 23.03 16.89 14.91
N SER A 329 23.25 16.51 16.17
CA SER A 329 22.80 15.21 16.66
C SER A 329 22.24 15.25 18.07
N TYR A 330 21.21 14.44 18.30
CA TYR A 330 20.41 14.41 19.50
C TYR A 330 20.32 13.01 20.11
N CYS A 331 20.40 12.94 21.44
CA CYS A 331 20.17 11.71 22.18
C CYS A 331 19.61 12.02 23.58
N TYR A 332 18.34 11.67 23.80
CA TYR A 332 17.73 11.69 25.11
C TYR A 332 17.57 10.27 25.67
N ILE A 333 18.18 10.01 26.82
CA ILE A 333 18.04 8.76 27.57
C ILE A 333 17.48 9.11 28.94
N GLY A 334 16.16 9.01 29.08
CA GLY A 334 15.45 9.33 30.32
C GLY A 334 14.01 8.84 30.32
N THR A 335 13.16 9.46 31.14
CA THR A 335 11.77 9.04 31.41
C THR A 335 10.72 10.03 30.92
N GLU A 336 11.13 11.16 30.34
CA GLU A 336 10.20 12.14 29.79
C GLU A 336 9.46 11.55 28.59
N LYS A 337 8.17 11.87 28.53
CA LYS A 337 7.30 11.51 27.41
C LYS A 337 7.66 12.35 26.18
N PRO A 338 7.39 11.85 24.97
CA PRO A 338 7.60 12.66 23.78
C PRO A 338 6.71 13.91 23.82
N ASN A 339 7.23 15.00 23.25
CA ASN A 339 6.57 16.30 23.16
C ASN A 339 6.79 16.97 21.79
N HIS A 340 7.50 16.32 20.88
CA HIS A 340 7.82 16.84 19.56
C HIS A 340 7.78 15.70 18.54
N ASP A 341 7.37 16.03 17.33
CA ASP A 341 7.23 15.08 16.24
C ASP A 341 8.22 15.41 15.13
N VAL A 342 8.83 14.38 14.54
CA VAL A 342 9.84 14.50 13.48
C VAL A 342 9.65 13.42 12.42
N VAL A 343 10.20 13.63 11.23
CA VAL A 343 10.15 12.61 10.16
C VAL A 343 11.51 11.97 9.99
N ILE A 344 11.58 10.66 10.16
CA ILE A 344 12.77 9.88 9.86
C ILE A 344 12.88 9.71 8.34
N ILE A 345 13.95 10.24 7.74
CA ILE A 345 14.19 10.30 6.30
C ILE A 345 15.43 9.49 5.86
N GLY A 346 16.01 8.73 6.78
CA GLY A 346 17.20 7.94 6.53
C GLY A 346 17.80 7.37 7.81
N TRP A 347 18.92 6.69 7.67
CA TRP A 347 19.66 6.11 8.78
C TRP A 347 21.12 5.88 8.41
N ASP A 348 21.96 5.75 9.44
CA ASP A 348 23.35 5.33 9.32
C ASP A 348 23.70 4.41 10.51
N ASP A 349 23.83 3.11 10.24
CA ASP A 349 24.14 2.07 11.24
C ASP A 349 25.50 2.30 11.91
N ASN A 350 26.39 3.09 11.31
CA ASN A 350 27.73 3.36 11.81
C ASN A 350 27.92 4.83 12.21
N TYR A 351 26.83 5.57 12.43
CA TYR A 351 26.92 6.93 12.95
C TYR A 351 27.60 6.92 14.33
N PRO A 352 28.78 7.57 14.49
CA PRO A 352 29.57 7.43 15.70
C PRO A 352 28.83 7.87 16.95
N LYS A 353 28.82 7.03 17.99
CA LYS A 353 28.20 7.38 19.27
C LYS A 353 28.84 8.60 19.94
N GLU A 354 30.10 8.87 19.66
CA GLU A 354 30.84 10.03 20.19
C GLU A 354 30.36 11.36 19.61
N ASN A 355 29.54 11.33 18.55
CA ASN A 355 28.93 12.54 18.01
C ASN A 355 27.79 13.05 18.91
N PHE A 356 27.25 12.25 19.83
CA PHE A 356 26.20 12.67 20.75
C PHE A 356 26.78 13.25 22.06
N THR A 357 26.10 14.23 22.66
CA THR A 357 26.45 14.72 24.01
C THR A 357 26.14 13.67 25.07
N THR A 358 24.98 13.02 24.98
CA THR A 358 24.63 11.81 25.72
C THR A 358 25.14 10.61 24.93
N VAL A 359 26.33 10.12 25.27
CA VAL A 359 26.97 9.02 24.53
C VAL A 359 26.15 7.73 24.68
N PRO A 360 25.55 7.19 23.60
CA PRO A 360 24.80 5.95 23.64
C PRO A 360 25.71 4.72 23.76
N GLU A 361 25.13 3.53 23.92
CA GLU A 361 25.91 2.31 24.14
C GLU A 361 26.73 1.90 22.90
N ALA A 362 26.18 2.09 21.70
CA ALA A 362 26.82 1.81 20.42
C ALA A 362 26.48 2.86 19.36
N ASP A 363 27.16 2.74 18.22
CA ASP A 363 26.91 3.54 17.02
C ASP A 363 25.51 3.26 16.45
N GLY A 364 25.04 4.19 15.63
CA GLY A 364 23.79 4.04 14.89
C GLY A 364 22.81 5.17 15.17
N ALA A 365 22.32 5.78 14.10
CA ALA A 365 21.39 6.88 14.18
C ALA A 365 20.38 6.87 13.03
N PHE A 366 19.21 7.42 13.31
CA PHE A 366 18.27 7.88 12.31
C PHE A 366 18.65 9.29 11.85
N LEU A 367 18.46 9.59 10.58
CA LEU A 367 18.49 10.95 10.05
C LEU A 367 17.05 11.46 10.04
N CYS A 368 16.78 12.51 10.80
CA CYS A 368 15.45 13.08 10.97
C CYS A 368 15.36 14.48 10.37
N ARG A 369 14.18 14.80 9.82
CA ARG A 369 13.76 16.13 9.39
C ARG A 369 12.92 16.75 10.51
N ASN A 370 13.28 17.96 10.91
CA ASN A 370 12.55 18.79 11.85
C ASN A 370 11.68 19.82 11.11
N SER A 371 10.79 20.47 11.85
CA SER A 371 9.85 21.51 11.40
C SER A 371 10.20 22.89 11.98
N TRP A 372 11.48 23.18 12.23
CA TRP A 372 11.96 24.44 12.83
C TRP A 372 12.78 25.29 11.86
N GLY A 373 12.54 25.13 10.56
CA GLY A 373 13.23 25.88 9.51
C GLY A 373 14.63 25.37 9.18
N GLU A 374 15.23 25.98 8.15
CA GLU A 374 16.53 25.58 7.58
C GLU A 374 17.69 25.86 8.54
N ASP A 375 17.55 26.83 9.44
CA ASP A 375 18.59 27.22 10.40
C ASP A 375 18.81 26.16 11.51
N PHE A 376 17.86 25.24 11.71
CA PHE A 376 18.02 24.14 12.64
C PHE A 376 18.84 23.00 12.02
N GLY A 377 19.88 22.56 12.71
CA GLY A 377 20.68 21.42 12.28
C GLY A 377 21.43 21.69 10.97
N GLU A 378 21.39 20.72 10.06
CA GLU A 378 21.88 20.84 8.68
C GLU A 378 20.68 20.90 7.74
N ASP A 379 20.25 22.10 7.35
CA ASP A 379 19.07 22.35 6.51
C ASP A 379 17.81 21.66 7.08
N GLY A 380 17.51 21.92 8.34
CA GLY A 380 16.40 21.30 9.07
C GLY A 380 16.60 19.82 9.43
N ASN A 381 17.75 19.22 9.13
CA ASN A 381 18.04 17.80 9.38
C ASN A 381 19.01 17.60 10.55
N PHE A 382 18.83 16.51 11.27
CA PHE A 382 19.69 16.15 12.40
C PHE A 382 19.66 14.64 12.65
N TYR A 383 20.69 14.12 13.31
CA TYR A 383 20.76 12.71 13.68
C TYR A 383 20.13 12.47 15.05
N VAL A 384 19.29 11.44 15.16
CA VAL A 384 18.76 10.96 16.45
C VAL A 384 19.29 9.56 16.69
N SER A 385 19.93 9.34 17.84
CA SER A 385 20.48 8.03 18.21
C SER A 385 19.41 6.95 18.22
N TYR A 386 19.72 5.74 17.76
CA TYR A 386 18.85 4.57 17.96
C TYR A 386 18.52 4.29 19.43
N TYR A 387 19.36 4.79 20.34
CA TYR A 387 19.22 4.62 21.77
C TYR A 387 18.39 5.71 22.45
N ASP A 388 17.92 6.73 21.71
CA ASP A 388 16.98 7.71 22.24
C ASP A 388 15.73 7.00 22.80
N THR A 389 15.25 7.39 23.98
CA THR A 389 14.16 6.69 24.68
C THR A 389 12.89 6.59 23.82
N ASN A 390 12.60 7.58 22.99
CA ASN A 390 11.28 7.76 22.36
C ASN A 390 11.28 7.47 20.86
N ILE A 391 12.39 7.73 20.14
CA ILE A 391 12.46 7.52 18.69
C ILE A 391 12.06 6.09 18.30
N ALA A 392 11.26 5.99 17.22
CA ALA A 392 10.73 4.76 16.65
C ALA A 392 9.80 3.94 17.57
N VAL A 393 9.49 4.38 18.79
CA VAL A 393 8.57 3.66 19.70
C VAL A 393 7.15 3.62 19.12
N HIS A 394 6.69 4.75 18.60
CA HIS A 394 5.51 4.88 17.76
C HIS A 394 5.93 5.54 16.47
N SER A 395 5.54 4.94 15.34
CA SER A 395 5.91 5.44 14.03
C SER A 395 4.76 5.30 13.04
N LEU A 396 4.56 6.30 12.19
CA LEU A 396 3.52 6.31 11.16
C LEU A 396 4.14 6.47 9.77
N VAL A 397 3.65 5.69 8.80
CA VAL A 397 4.03 5.79 7.39
C VAL A 397 2.80 5.73 6.50
N TYR A 398 2.76 6.56 5.47
CA TYR A 398 1.74 6.51 4.42
C TYR A 398 2.25 5.65 3.27
N THR A 399 1.60 4.52 3.03
CA THR A 399 2.05 3.49 2.07
C THR A 399 1.23 3.46 0.79
N LYS A 400 0.04 4.08 0.79
CA LYS A 400 -0.81 4.18 -0.41
C LYS A 400 -1.50 5.52 -0.50
N ILE A 401 -1.17 6.25 -1.56
CA ILE A 401 -1.74 7.55 -1.91
C ILE A 401 -2.27 7.44 -3.34
N GLU A 402 -3.50 7.85 -3.55
CA GLU A 402 -4.17 7.79 -4.85
C GLU A 402 -4.63 9.20 -5.29
N PRO A 403 -4.81 9.44 -6.59
CA PRO A 403 -5.43 10.67 -7.10
C PRO A 403 -6.83 10.90 -6.49
N ALA A 404 -7.21 12.16 -6.30
CA ALA A 404 -8.51 12.53 -5.70
C ALA A 404 -9.75 12.17 -6.55
N ASN A 405 -9.57 11.63 -7.75
CA ASN A 405 -10.65 11.16 -8.62
C ASN A 405 -10.78 9.61 -8.65
N ASN A 406 -10.12 8.91 -7.73
CA ASN A 406 -10.13 7.45 -7.62
C ASN A 406 -11.51 6.85 -7.28
N TYR A 407 -12.38 7.62 -6.64
CA TYR A 407 -13.76 7.25 -6.33
C TYR A 407 -14.66 8.48 -6.44
N ALA A 408 -15.92 8.28 -6.80
CA ALA A 408 -16.89 9.37 -6.91
C ALA A 408 -17.43 9.85 -5.55
N LYS A 409 -17.49 8.96 -4.55
CA LYS A 409 -18.12 9.26 -3.26
C LYS A 409 -17.53 8.44 -2.10
N LEU A 410 -17.53 9.06 -0.92
CA LEU A 410 -17.17 8.47 0.36
C LEU A 410 -18.37 8.55 1.31
N TYR A 411 -18.82 7.41 1.81
CA TYR A 411 -19.77 7.31 2.92
C TYR A 411 -18.99 7.04 4.21
N GLN A 412 -19.23 7.87 5.23
CA GLN A 412 -18.56 7.82 6.52
C GLN A 412 -19.42 8.49 7.60
N SER A 413 -19.17 8.14 8.85
CA SER A 413 -19.76 8.74 10.06
C SER A 413 -18.72 8.79 11.18
N ASP A 414 -17.44 8.88 10.82
CA ASP A 414 -16.29 8.75 11.73
C ASP A 414 -15.24 9.82 11.42
N LEU A 415 -15.62 11.10 11.49
CA LEU A 415 -14.75 12.20 11.06
C LEU A 415 -13.49 12.32 11.94
N CYS A 416 -13.59 12.12 13.25
CA CYS A 416 -12.45 12.05 14.16
C CYS A 416 -11.72 10.70 14.12
N GLY A 417 -12.15 9.77 13.26
CA GLY A 417 -11.51 8.47 13.10
C GLY A 417 -11.44 7.65 14.39
N MET A 418 -10.33 6.91 14.57
CA MET A 418 -10.15 6.01 15.70
C MET A 418 -9.84 6.76 17.01
N VAL A 419 -10.89 7.13 17.75
CA VAL A 419 -10.78 7.70 19.11
C VAL A 419 -10.65 6.59 20.17
N GLY A 420 -11.20 5.41 19.90
CA GLY A 420 -10.96 4.24 20.73
C GLY A 420 -11.39 2.93 20.10
N MET A 421 -11.61 1.93 20.95
CA MET A 421 -11.83 0.55 20.52
C MET A 421 -12.99 -0.12 21.27
N LEU A 422 -13.76 -0.93 20.54
CA LEU A 422 -14.92 -1.69 21.00
C LEU A 422 -14.71 -3.20 20.77
N GLY A 423 -15.31 -4.03 21.63
CA GLY A 423 -15.34 -5.49 21.45
C GLY A 423 -15.67 -6.27 22.72
N TYR A 424 -15.58 -7.59 22.62
CA TYR A 424 -16.16 -8.53 23.60
C TYR A 424 -15.13 -9.21 24.51
N GLY A 425 -13.93 -8.62 24.67
CA GLY A 425 -12.83 -9.30 25.34
C GLY A 425 -12.28 -10.48 24.53
N LYS A 426 -12.41 -10.40 23.21
CA LYS A 426 -12.02 -11.42 22.23
C LYS A 426 -11.31 -10.74 21.06
N GLU A 427 -10.42 -11.50 20.43
CA GLU A 427 -9.68 -11.10 19.22
C GLU A 427 -10.60 -10.94 18.02
N ILE A 428 -11.75 -11.62 18.04
CA ILE A 428 -12.75 -11.63 16.98
C ILE A 428 -13.96 -10.74 17.30
N ALA A 429 -14.41 -9.99 16.31
CA ALA A 429 -15.73 -9.34 16.30
C ALA A 429 -16.24 -9.18 14.86
N TYR A 430 -17.54 -9.01 14.74
CA TYR A 430 -18.21 -8.49 13.54
C TYR A 430 -18.69 -7.08 13.84
N PHE A 431 -18.62 -6.21 12.84
CA PHE A 431 -19.22 -4.88 12.89
C PHE A 431 -19.78 -4.50 11.53
N ALA A 432 -20.66 -3.52 11.51
CA ALA A 432 -21.31 -3.06 10.29
C ALA A 432 -21.69 -1.59 10.39
N ASN A 433 -21.74 -0.91 9.25
CA ASN A 433 -22.42 0.38 9.09
C ASN A 433 -23.46 0.27 7.98
N VAL A 434 -24.56 0.97 8.18
CA VAL A 434 -25.65 1.12 7.22
C VAL A 434 -25.62 2.54 6.65
N TYR A 435 -25.77 2.65 5.34
CA TYR A 435 -25.78 3.91 4.62
C TYR A 435 -26.97 3.98 3.68
N THR A 436 -27.39 5.18 3.32
CA THR A 436 -28.42 5.41 2.30
C THR A 436 -27.74 5.89 1.02
N ALA A 437 -27.92 5.18 -0.08
CA ALA A 437 -27.31 5.55 -1.35
C ALA A 437 -27.89 6.87 -1.88
N GLU A 438 -27.04 7.81 -2.29
CA GLU A 438 -27.51 9.11 -2.81
C GLU A 438 -27.81 9.06 -4.32
N ASN A 439 -27.13 8.19 -5.05
CA ASN A 439 -27.36 7.91 -6.46
C ASN A 439 -27.34 6.41 -6.75
N ASP A 440 -27.61 6.05 -8.01
CA ASP A 440 -27.32 4.70 -8.48
C ASP A 440 -25.80 4.57 -8.61
N GLU A 441 -25.22 3.71 -7.77
CA GLU A 441 -23.79 3.67 -7.50
C GLU A 441 -23.28 2.21 -7.48
N ILE A 442 -21.96 2.07 -7.53
CA ILE A 442 -21.24 0.80 -7.42
C ILE A 442 -20.25 0.92 -6.28
N ILE A 443 -20.41 0.08 -5.25
CA ILE A 443 -19.44 -0.04 -4.16
C ILE A 443 -18.18 -0.71 -4.68
N LYS A 444 -17.04 -0.06 -4.48
CA LYS A 444 -15.73 -0.47 -5.01
C LYS A 444 -14.72 -0.81 -3.93
N ALA A 445 -14.79 -0.13 -2.79
CA ALA A 445 -13.86 -0.36 -1.70
C ALA A 445 -14.47 -0.04 -0.33
N VAL A 446 -13.80 -0.53 0.71
CA VAL A 446 -14.17 -0.35 2.12
C VAL A 446 -12.94 0.09 2.91
N GLY A 447 -13.07 1.18 3.68
CA GLY A 447 -12.01 1.70 4.55
C GLY A 447 -12.22 1.29 5.99
N MET A 448 -11.19 0.81 6.66
CA MET A 448 -11.27 0.34 8.05
C MET A 448 -9.92 0.42 8.75
N TYR A 449 -9.96 0.44 10.08
CA TYR A 449 -8.75 0.35 10.89
C TYR A 449 -8.42 -1.09 11.28
N ALA A 450 -7.14 -1.45 11.20
CA ALA A 450 -6.57 -2.58 11.90
C ALA A 450 -6.00 -2.08 13.23
N VAL A 451 -6.55 -2.54 14.36
CA VAL A 451 -6.15 -2.04 15.69
C VAL A 451 -4.90 -2.73 16.25
N GLY A 452 -4.32 -3.67 15.50
CA GLY A 452 -3.15 -4.44 15.90
C GLY A 452 -2.48 -5.10 14.69
N LYS A 453 -1.37 -5.79 14.93
CA LYS A 453 -0.65 -6.55 13.91
C LYS A 453 -1.38 -7.84 13.54
N ASP A 454 -1.10 -8.31 12.32
CA ASP A 454 -1.60 -9.56 11.77
C ASP A 454 -3.14 -9.69 11.85
N THR A 455 -3.86 -8.59 11.58
CA THR A 455 -5.32 -8.55 11.60
C THR A 455 -5.90 -9.20 10.35
N ASP A 456 -6.60 -10.33 10.52
CA ASP A 456 -7.41 -10.92 9.45
C ASP A 456 -8.74 -10.17 9.33
N TYR A 457 -9.23 -10.04 8.10
CA TYR A 457 -10.56 -9.48 7.84
C TYR A 457 -11.34 -10.26 6.79
N SER A 458 -12.67 -10.19 6.87
CA SER A 458 -13.59 -10.62 5.82
C SER A 458 -14.72 -9.59 5.67
N ILE A 459 -14.91 -9.09 4.46
CA ILE A 459 -15.89 -8.07 4.10
C ILE A 459 -17.08 -8.72 3.38
N TYR A 460 -18.28 -8.32 3.78
CA TYR A 460 -19.54 -8.69 3.16
C TYR A 460 -20.31 -7.41 2.82
N VAL A 461 -21.06 -7.45 1.72
CA VAL A 461 -21.86 -6.31 1.26
C VAL A 461 -23.32 -6.74 1.12
N ILE A 462 -24.21 -5.97 1.74
CA ILE A 462 -25.65 -6.17 1.72
C ILE A 462 -26.25 -5.02 0.90
N PRO A 463 -26.59 -5.23 -0.38
CA PRO A 463 -27.06 -4.14 -1.25
C PRO A 463 -28.45 -3.60 -0.90
N SER A 464 -29.21 -4.32 -0.06
CA SER A 464 -30.54 -3.91 0.39
C SER A 464 -30.72 -4.22 1.88
N PHE A 465 -30.76 -3.17 2.69
CA PHE A 465 -30.94 -3.22 4.14
C PHE A 465 -32.36 -2.74 4.50
N GLU A 466 -33.18 -3.65 5.04
CA GLU A 466 -34.55 -3.35 5.45
C GLU A 466 -34.68 -3.21 6.98
N SER A 467 -33.87 -3.98 7.71
CA SER A 467 -33.82 -4.00 9.18
C SER A 467 -32.54 -4.68 9.65
N GLU A 468 -32.27 -4.66 10.95
CA GLU A 468 -31.14 -5.38 11.57
C GLU A 468 -31.05 -6.86 11.14
N GLN A 469 -32.18 -7.52 10.86
CA GLN A 469 -32.19 -8.91 10.37
C GLN A 469 -31.49 -9.09 9.00
N SER A 470 -31.36 -8.02 8.20
CA SER A 470 -30.61 -8.05 6.94
C SER A 470 -29.12 -8.37 7.17
N LEU A 471 -28.53 -7.99 8.32
CA LEU A 471 -27.13 -8.28 8.67
C LEU A 471 -26.85 -9.79 8.77
N ASN A 472 -27.89 -10.58 9.06
CA ASN A 472 -27.82 -12.04 9.12
C ASN A 472 -27.93 -12.70 7.74
N LYS A 473 -28.26 -11.93 6.69
CA LYS A 473 -28.41 -12.39 5.30
C LYS A 473 -27.23 -11.96 4.42
N ARG A 474 -26.06 -11.71 5.02
CA ARG A 474 -24.85 -11.13 4.40
C ARG A 474 -24.17 -11.92 3.26
N GLY A 475 -24.78 -13.00 2.76
CA GLY A 475 -24.27 -13.76 1.62
C GLY A 475 -22.89 -14.37 1.86
N GLU A 476 -22.16 -14.58 0.77
CA GLU A 476 -20.77 -15.06 0.77
C GLU A 476 -19.80 -13.90 1.04
N VAL A 477 -18.58 -14.24 1.47
CA VAL A 477 -17.49 -13.28 1.63
C VAL A 477 -17.21 -12.63 0.28
N ASN A 478 -17.22 -11.30 0.22
CA ASN A 478 -16.83 -10.58 -0.97
C ASN A 478 -15.31 -10.52 -1.08
N THR A 479 -14.65 -10.08 -0.01
CA THR A 479 -13.20 -9.90 0.04
C THR A 479 -12.66 -10.26 1.42
N GLU A 480 -11.52 -10.92 1.47
CA GLU A 480 -10.81 -11.25 2.70
C GLU A 480 -9.31 -11.09 2.50
N GLY A 481 -8.60 -10.89 3.61
CA GLY A 481 -7.16 -10.69 3.60
C GLY A 481 -6.63 -10.53 5.01
N ASN A 482 -5.37 -10.09 5.08
CA ASN A 482 -4.65 -9.86 6.33
C ASN A 482 -3.87 -8.55 6.25
N PHE A 483 -3.87 -7.79 7.34
CA PHE A 483 -3.03 -6.62 7.53
C PHE A 483 -1.87 -6.98 8.47
N LYS A 484 -0.64 -6.80 7.98
CA LYS A 484 0.57 -7.07 8.78
C LYS A 484 0.68 -6.12 9.99
N ASN A 485 0.41 -4.84 9.77
CA ASN A 485 0.54 -3.79 10.78
C ASN A 485 -0.82 -3.23 11.18
N SER A 486 -0.86 -2.53 12.32
CA SER A 486 -1.99 -1.68 12.66
C SER A 486 -2.01 -0.44 11.76
N GLY A 487 -3.15 0.25 11.70
CA GLY A 487 -3.30 1.45 10.87
C GLY A 487 -4.65 1.53 10.19
N PHE A 488 -4.75 2.37 9.17
CA PHE A 488 -5.93 2.52 8.31
C PHE A 488 -5.67 1.92 6.93
N TYR A 489 -6.67 1.21 6.41
CA TYR A 489 -6.59 0.51 5.13
C TYR A 489 -7.87 0.67 4.32
N THR A 490 -7.73 1.00 3.04
CA THR A 490 -8.80 0.89 2.05
C THR A 490 -8.66 -0.37 1.21
N VAL A 491 -9.60 -1.28 1.38
CA VAL A 491 -9.66 -2.58 0.70
C VAL A 491 -10.55 -2.50 -0.53
N LYS A 492 -9.98 -2.76 -1.71
CA LYS A 492 -10.74 -2.93 -2.95
C LYS A 492 -11.55 -4.21 -2.89
N LEU A 493 -12.82 -4.15 -3.28
CA LEU A 493 -13.69 -5.32 -3.36
C LEU A 493 -13.33 -6.17 -4.58
N ASN A 494 -13.25 -7.50 -4.40
CA ASN A 494 -13.08 -8.44 -5.52
C ASN A 494 -14.24 -8.33 -6.52
N GLU A 495 -15.47 -8.18 -6.00
CA GLU A 495 -16.69 -8.08 -6.80
C GLU A 495 -17.42 -6.77 -6.46
N PRO A 496 -17.36 -5.75 -7.34
CA PRO A 496 -18.09 -4.49 -7.13
C PRO A 496 -19.61 -4.71 -7.02
N VAL A 497 -20.27 -4.00 -6.11
CA VAL A 497 -21.69 -4.23 -5.79
C VAL A 497 -22.54 -3.02 -6.14
N LYS A 498 -23.57 -3.21 -6.97
CA LYS A 498 -24.51 -2.13 -7.34
C LYS A 498 -25.50 -1.84 -6.22
N ILE A 499 -25.72 -0.56 -5.96
CA ILE A 499 -26.72 -0.02 -5.03
C ILE A 499 -27.58 1.02 -5.76
N LYS A 500 -28.82 1.20 -5.30
CA LYS A 500 -29.78 2.10 -5.94
C LYS A 500 -30.05 3.31 -5.09
N LYS A 501 -30.24 4.45 -5.75
CA LYS A 501 -30.60 5.71 -5.11
C LYS A 501 -31.75 5.57 -4.12
N GLY A 502 -31.55 6.07 -2.91
CA GLY A 502 -32.52 6.09 -1.82
C GLY A 502 -32.71 4.76 -1.09
N GLU A 503 -32.11 3.67 -1.56
CA GLU A 503 -32.10 2.40 -0.83
C GLU A 503 -30.99 2.41 0.23
N LYS A 504 -31.27 1.80 1.38
CA LYS A 504 -30.25 1.53 2.38
C LYS A 504 -29.45 0.29 1.99
N PHE A 505 -28.15 0.33 2.24
CA PHE A 505 -27.24 -0.81 2.11
C PHE A 505 -26.38 -0.91 3.36
N ALA A 506 -25.76 -2.06 3.57
CA ALA A 506 -24.87 -2.27 4.71
C ALA A 506 -23.57 -2.93 4.27
N VAL A 507 -22.48 -2.56 4.91
CA VAL A 507 -21.20 -3.27 4.83
C VAL A 507 -20.95 -3.91 6.17
N VAL A 508 -20.64 -5.20 6.16
CA VAL A 508 -20.30 -5.98 7.36
C VAL A 508 -18.84 -6.39 7.25
N VAL A 509 -18.10 -6.21 8.33
CA VAL A 509 -16.73 -6.70 8.44
C VAL A 509 -16.62 -7.64 9.62
N LYS A 510 -15.99 -8.79 9.39
CA LYS A 510 -15.46 -9.67 10.42
C LYS A 510 -13.98 -9.38 10.56
N VAL A 511 -13.52 -9.12 11.78
CA VAL A 511 -12.09 -8.95 12.08
C VAL A 511 -11.63 -9.97 13.09
N ASN A 512 -10.38 -10.38 12.98
CA ASN A 512 -9.66 -11.16 13.98
C ASN A 512 -8.28 -10.53 14.19
N THR A 513 -8.08 -9.85 15.31
CA THR A 513 -6.81 -9.17 15.64
C THR A 513 -6.14 -9.88 16.82
N PRO A 514 -5.03 -10.60 16.59
CA PRO A 514 -4.29 -11.30 17.64
C PRO A 514 -4.01 -10.41 18.86
N ASN A 515 -4.18 -10.96 20.06
CA ASN A 515 -3.99 -10.31 21.36
C ASN A 515 -4.91 -9.12 21.66
N SER A 516 -5.76 -8.68 20.72
CA SER A 516 -6.73 -7.62 20.99
C SER A 516 -7.93 -8.15 21.77
N LYS A 517 -8.40 -7.36 22.73
CA LYS A 517 -9.68 -7.59 23.43
C LYS A 517 -10.83 -6.82 22.80
N ARG A 518 -10.51 -5.85 21.93
CA ARG A 518 -11.42 -4.86 21.37
C ARG A 518 -10.98 -4.57 19.93
N PRO A 519 -11.31 -5.45 18.96
CA PRO A 519 -10.72 -5.41 17.63
C PRO A 519 -11.40 -4.39 16.68
N VAL A 520 -12.36 -3.58 17.16
CA VAL A 520 -13.14 -2.65 16.33
C VAL A 520 -12.82 -1.22 16.70
N ALA A 521 -12.33 -0.42 15.77
CA ALA A 521 -12.12 1.02 15.95
C ALA A 521 -13.45 1.78 15.98
N VAL A 522 -13.54 2.77 16.87
CA VAL A 522 -14.73 3.60 17.05
C VAL A 522 -14.38 5.07 17.28
N GLU A 523 -15.27 5.95 16.84
CA GLU A 523 -15.31 7.35 17.19
C GLU A 523 -16.32 7.56 18.32
N TYR A 524 -15.97 8.36 19.34
CA TYR A 524 -16.91 8.75 20.39
C TYR A 524 -16.42 10.01 21.12
N VAL A 525 -17.33 10.67 21.85
CA VAL A 525 -16.97 11.78 22.74
C VAL A 525 -16.21 11.23 23.95
N SER A 526 -14.89 11.38 23.94
CA SER A 526 -13.99 10.93 25.03
C SER A 526 -13.48 12.08 25.90
N SER A 527 -13.34 13.27 25.31
CA SER A 527 -12.81 14.50 25.91
C SER A 527 -13.38 15.73 25.20
N TYR A 528 -12.95 16.93 25.62
CA TYR A 528 -13.29 18.18 24.94
C TYR A 528 -12.79 18.23 23.49
N GLN A 529 -11.68 17.55 23.17
CA GLN A 529 -11.10 17.54 21.81
C GLN A 529 -12.01 16.81 20.81
N THR A 530 -12.84 15.89 21.31
CA THR A 530 -13.77 15.08 20.52
C THR A 530 -15.23 15.48 20.78
N GLU A 531 -15.48 16.68 21.32
CA GLU A 531 -16.86 17.11 21.63
C GLU A 531 -17.69 17.43 20.37
N THR A 532 -17.01 17.58 19.23
CA THR A 532 -17.57 17.76 17.88
C THR A 532 -18.09 16.47 17.26
N VAL A 533 -17.85 15.30 17.88
CA VAL A 533 -18.35 14.02 17.37
C VAL A 533 -19.88 14.03 17.30
N GLU A 534 -20.41 13.80 16.10
CA GLU A 534 -21.84 13.60 15.89
C GLU A 534 -22.15 12.10 15.98
N LEU A 535 -23.11 11.69 16.81
CA LEU A 535 -23.51 10.27 16.95
C LEU A 535 -24.87 9.97 16.29
N THR A 536 -25.41 10.94 15.55
CA THR A 536 -26.73 10.84 14.90
C THR A 536 -26.64 10.62 13.39
N ASP A 537 -25.44 10.73 12.83
CA ASP A 537 -25.10 10.49 11.43
C ASP A 537 -24.71 9.02 11.15
N GLY A 538 -24.35 8.25 12.19
CA GLY A 538 -24.07 6.83 12.14
C GLY A 538 -25.31 5.91 12.27
N GLU A 539 -25.23 4.74 11.65
CA GLU A 539 -26.13 3.59 11.86
C GLU A 539 -25.30 2.30 11.92
N GLY A 540 -24.51 2.19 12.99
CA GLY A 540 -23.54 1.14 13.23
C GLY A 540 -24.06 0.00 14.09
N TYR A 541 -23.46 -1.17 13.90
CA TYR A 541 -23.78 -2.39 14.64
C TYR A 541 -22.53 -3.19 14.98
N ILE A 542 -22.53 -3.85 16.13
CA ILE A 542 -21.49 -4.80 16.53
C ILE A 542 -22.09 -6.16 16.90
N SER A 543 -21.36 -7.24 16.65
CA SER A 543 -21.75 -8.61 17.01
C SER A 543 -20.52 -9.48 17.28
N LEU A 544 -20.58 -10.37 18.28
CA LEU A 544 -19.50 -11.34 18.49
C LEU A 544 -19.50 -12.45 17.42
N ARG A 545 -20.70 -12.85 16.98
CA ARG A 545 -20.91 -14.05 16.13
C ARG A 545 -21.51 -13.73 14.76
N GLY A 546 -21.87 -12.48 14.52
CA GLY A 546 -22.56 -12.05 13.30
C GLY A 546 -23.98 -12.62 13.19
N ILE A 547 -24.69 -12.77 14.32
CA ILE A 547 -26.07 -13.28 14.35
C ILE A 547 -26.99 -12.49 15.28
N GLU A 548 -26.42 -11.93 16.36
CA GLU A 548 -27.09 -11.05 17.32
C GLU A 548 -26.34 -9.73 17.28
N TRP A 549 -27.02 -8.65 16.90
CA TRP A 549 -26.41 -7.36 16.65
C TRP A 549 -26.86 -6.35 17.69
N GLU A 550 -25.96 -5.42 18.00
CA GLU A 550 -26.23 -4.33 18.93
C GLU A 550 -25.92 -3.02 18.22
N ASN A 551 -26.90 -2.11 18.17
CA ASN A 551 -26.68 -0.78 17.60
C ASN A 551 -25.71 0.02 18.49
N THR A 552 -24.65 0.55 17.88
CA THR A 552 -23.52 1.15 18.59
C THR A 552 -23.83 2.56 19.07
N GLU A 553 -24.54 3.37 18.29
CA GLU A 553 -24.86 4.75 18.66
C GLU A 553 -25.85 4.78 19.83
N THR A 554 -26.85 3.90 19.81
CA THR A 554 -27.87 3.83 20.87
C THR A 554 -27.31 3.23 22.16
N ASN A 555 -26.59 2.11 22.07
CA ASN A 555 -26.23 1.33 23.26
C ASN A 555 -24.78 1.55 23.74
N GLN A 556 -23.86 1.89 22.84
CA GLN A 556 -22.44 2.07 23.14
C GLN A 556 -21.98 3.54 23.06
N LYS A 557 -22.81 4.44 22.52
CA LYS A 557 -22.53 5.88 22.38
C LYS A 557 -21.27 6.14 21.54
N CYS A 558 -21.13 5.41 20.44
CA CYS A 558 -20.03 5.54 19.51
C CYS A 558 -20.48 5.22 18.07
N ASN A 559 -19.76 5.77 17.10
CA ASN A 559 -19.82 5.39 15.69
C ASN A 559 -18.72 4.37 15.40
N ILE A 560 -19.00 3.40 14.53
CA ILE A 560 -17.97 2.49 14.01
C ILE A 560 -17.16 3.19 12.92
N CYS A 561 -15.82 3.07 12.99
CA CYS A 561 -14.92 3.57 11.96
C CYS A 561 -14.91 2.63 10.74
N LEU A 562 -15.89 2.78 9.85
CA LEU A 562 -16.05 1.96 8.65
C LEU A 562 -16.51 2.80 7.46
N LYS A 563 -15.61 3.07 6.53
CA LYS A 563 -15.83 3.92 5.36
C LYS A 563 -16.21 3.09 4.14
N VAL A 564 -17.03 3.64 3.23
CA VAL A 564 -17.42 2.97 1.97
C VAL A 564 -17.19 3.90 0.78
N TYR A 565 -16.49 3.40 -0.24
CA TYR A 565 -16.14 4.14 -1.44
C TYR A 565 -16.91 3.63 -2.65
N THR A 566 -17.53 4.55 -3.40
CA THR A 566 -18.39 4.21 -4.53
C THR A 566 -18.08 5.02 -5.78
N ASP A 567 -18.45 4.46 -6.93
CA ASP A 567 -18.49 5.12 -8.23
C ASP A 567 -19.94 5.26 -8.71
N ASN A 568 -20.21 6.24 -9.57
CA ASN A 568 -21.49 6.34 -10.26
C ASN A 568 -21.67 5.17 -11.25
N VAL A 569 -22.89 4.64 -11.36
CA VAL A 569 -23.22 3.70 -12.46
C VAL A 569 -23.17 4.48 -13.78
N GLN A 570 -22.30 4.06 -14.70
CA GLN A 570 -22.22 4.60 -16.07
C GLN A 570 -23.43 4.21 -16.93
#